data_AF-A0A953QIN2-F1
#
_entry.id   AF-A0A953QIN2-F1
#
_cell.length_a   1.000
_cell.length_b   1.000
_cell.length_c   1.000
_cell.angle_alpha   90.00
_cell.angle_beta   90.00
_cell.angle_gamma   90.00
#
_symmetry.space_group_name_H-M   'P 1'
#
loop_
_entity.id
_entity.type
_entity.pdbx_description
1 polymer ?
#
loop_
_entity_poly.entity_id
_entity_poly.type
_entity_poly.pdbx_seq_one_letter_code
_entity_poly.pdbx_strand_id
1 'polypeptide(L)'
;RMSVPPSLKHSPLTPPHPKAPGVNRGARAPFYAAACLAILLPACTTRESPKIRLAIGGQAQLIYLAATMAQELGYYKDESLNVELLDFPGGQK
;
A
#
# COMPACT_ATOMS: atom_id res chain seq x y z
N ARG A 1 13.85 -31.16 34.41
CA ARG A 1 13.23 -32.06 33.40
C ARG A 1 12.55 -31.15 32.37
N MET A 2 13.11 -31.12 31.15
CA MET A 2 12.61 -30.49 29.89
C MET A 2 12.25 -28.98 29.97
N SER A 3 13.18 -28.07 29.70
CA SER A 3 13.72 -27.66 28.38
C SER A 3 12.73 -26.81 27.57
N VAL A 4 12.85 -25.49 27.75
CA VAL A 4 12.26 -24.46 26.90
C VAL A 4 12.91 -24.52 25.50
N PRO A 5 12.16 -24.60 24.40
CA PRO A 5 12.76 -24.48 23.07
C PRO A 5 13.14 -23.01 22.75
N PRO A 6 14.34 -22.77 22.21
CA PRO A 6 14.87 -21.44 21.93
C PRO A 6 14.53 -20.97 20.50
N SER A 7 14.24 -19.67 20.36
CA SER A 7 14.39 -18.87 19.13
C SER A 7 13.67 -19.33 17.86
N LEU A 8 12.51 -18.72 17.59
CA LEU A 8 12.21 -18.21 16.24
C LEU A 8 12.34 -16.69 16.29
N LYS A 9 13.51 -16.24 15.81
CA LYS A 9 13.84 -14.85 15.48
C LYS A 9 13.06 -14.45 14.21
N HIS A 10 13.25 -13.20 13.78
CA HIS A 10 12.75 -12.54 12.55
C HIS A 10 11.35 -11.93 12.68
N SER A 11 11.08 -10.65 12.44
CA SER A 11 11.79 -9.37 12.38
C SER A 11 10.68 -8.32 12.20
N PRO A 12 10.88 -7.05 12.58
CA PRO A 12 9.85 -6.04 12.68
C PRO A 12 9.46 -5.51 11.28
N LEU A 13 8.18 -5.34 11.00
CA LEU A 13 7.70 -4.59 9.84
C LEU A 13 6.98 -3.34 10.33
N THR A 14 7.77 -2.44 10.92
CA THR A 14 7.52 -1.01 10.83
C THR A 14 7.55 -0.61 9.35
N PRO A 15 6.55 0.14 8.84
CA PRO A 15 6.58 0.61 7.46
C PRO A 15 7.78 1.54 7.23
N PRO A 16 8.45 1.48 6.07
CA PRO A 16 9.54 2.38 5.74
C PRO A 16 9.01 3.82 5.62
N HIS A 17 9.31 4.66 6.61
CA HIS A 17 9.18 6.10 6.47
C HIS A 17 10.03 6.58 5.28
N PRO A 18 9.48 7.40 4.37
CA PRO A 18 10.27 8.02 3.32
C PRO A 18 11.29 8.97 3.94
N LYS A 19 12.57 8.63 3.80
CA LYS A 19 13.72 9.47 4.19
C LYS A 19 14.23 10.23 2.97
N ALA A 20 13.99 11.54 2.88
CA ALA A 20 14.84 12.50 2.15
C ALA A 20 14.34 13.94 2.36
N PRO A 21 15.17 14.98 2.13
CA PRO A 21 16.62 15.07 2.26
C PRO A 21 17.01 16.15 3.29
N GLY A 22 18.21 16.04 3.85
CA GLY A 22 18.79 17.10 4.65
C GLY A 22 18.98 18.35 3.79
N VAL A 23 18.10 19.34 3.97
CA VAL A 23 18.33 20.71 3.54
C VAL A 23 19.48 21.23 4.39
N ASN A 24 20.66 21.33 3.80
CA ASN A 24 21.78 22.04 4.39
C ASN A 24 22.77 22.50 3.31
N ARG A 25 22.86 23.83 3.21
CA ARG A 25 24.05 24.65 2.94
C ARG A 25 24.57 24.68 1.49
N GLY A 26 24.08 25.71 0.79
CA GLY A 26 24.87 26.70 0.07
C GLY A 26 25.87 26.22 -0.99
N ALA A 27 25.53 26.42 -2.26
CA ALA A 27 26.50 26.75 -3.29
C ALA A 27 25.82 27.46 -4.47
N ARG A 28 26.55 28.42 -5.00
CA ARG A 28 26.22 29.35 -6.08
C ARG A 28 25.97 28.62 -7.43
N ALA A 29 25.23 29.29 -8.30
CA ALA A 29 25.18 29.17 -9.78
C ALA A 29 24.17 28.16 -10.42
N PRO A 30 23.08 28.66 -11.04
CA PRO A 30 22.22 27.90 -11.95
C PRO A 30 22.62 28.16 -13.42
N PHE A 31 22.61 27.15 -14.31
CA PHE A 31 22.13 27.31 -15.70
C PHE A 31 22.15 26.02 -16.56
N TYR A 32 22.92 24.98 -16.25
CA TYR A 32 23.08 23.81 -17.17
C TYR A 32 22.20 22.58 -16.88
N ALA A 33 21.45 22.56 -15.78
CA ALA A 33 20.74 21.35 -15.33
C ALA A 33 19.41 21.07 -16.04
N ALA A 34 18.88 22.00 -16.84
CA ALA A 34 17.56 21.85 -17.47
C ALA A 34 17.52 20.80 -18.61
N ALA A 35 18.66 20.49 -19.22
CA ALA A 35 18.72 19.59 -20.38
C ALA A 35 18.59 18.09 -20.00
N CYS A 36 19.00 17.69 -18.79
CA CYS A 36 18.92 16.29 -18.37
C CYS A 36 17.51 15.84 -17.97
N LEU A 37 16.60 16.78 -17.67
CA LEU A 37 15.29 16.44 -17.13
C LEU A 37 14.34 15.83 -18.18
N ALA A 38 14.53 16.12 -19.47
CA ALA A 38 13.62 15.67 -20.53
C ALA A 38 13.78 14.19 -20.92
N ILE A 39 14.91 13.54 -20.58
CA ILE A 39 15.23 12.18 -21.04
C ILE A 39 14.80 11.10 -20.03
N LEU A 40 14.60 11.43 -18.75
CA LEU A 40 14.32 10.44 -17.69
C LEU A 40 12.83 10.11 -17.47
N LEU A 41 11.89 10.67 -18.24
CA LEU A 41 10.46 10.55 -17.90
C LEU A 41 9.68 9.29 -18.33
N PRO A 42 9.99 8.50 -19.38
CA PRO A 42 9.08 7.44 -19.79
C PRO A 42 9.52 6.08 -19.23
N ALA A 43 9.34 5.84 -17.92
CA ALA A 43 9.49 4.48 -17.36
C ALA A 43 8.56 4.16 -16.17
N CYS A 44 7.54 4.98 -15.90
CA CYS A 44 6.48 4.57 -14.97
C CYS A 44 5.40 3.80 -15.73
N THR A 45 5.70 2.58 -16.19
CA THR A 45 4.67 1.63 -16.60
C THR A 45 4.02 1.10 -15.33
N THR A 46 2.96 1.78 -14.87
CA THR A 46 2.12 1.27 -13.79
C THR A 46 1.59 -0.10 -14.23
N ARG A 47 2.01 -1.17 -13.55
CA ARG A 47 1.52 -2.51 -13.82
C ARG A 47 0.10 -2.56 -13.31
N GLU A 48 -0.86 -2.47 -14.22
CA GLU A 48 -2.29 -2.50 -13.88
C GLU A 48 -2.56 -3.77 -13.08
N SER A 49 -2.97 -3.59 -11.83
CA SER A 49 -3.28 -4.71 -10.97
C SER A 49 -4.59 -5.35 -11.39
N PRO A 50 -4.65 -6.70 -11.40
CA PRO A 50 -5.87 -7.38 -11.80
C PRO A 50 -7.01 -6.96 -10.88
N LYS A 51 -8.17 -6.65 -11.48
CA LYS A 51 -9.38 -6.30 -10.72
C LYS A 51 -9.89 -7.53 -9.97
N ILE A 52 -9.94 -7.45 -8.65
CA ILE A 52 -10.43 -8.49 -7.74
C ILE A 52 -11.83 -8.08 -7.29
N ARG A 53 -12.81 -8.97 -7.48
CA ARG A 53 -14.19 -8.77 -7.01
C ARG A 53 -14.46 -9.68 -5.83
N LEU A 54 -14.86 -9.10 -4.70
CA LEU A 54 -15.14 -9.83 -3.47
C LEU A 54 -16.64 -9.76 -3.17
N ALA A 55 -17.33 -10.90 -3.27
CA ALA A 55 -18.74 -11.00 -2.91
C ALA A 55 -18.91 -11.07 -1.38
N ILE A 56 -19.74 -10.19 -0.84
CA ILE A 56 -20.04 -10.06 0.59
C ILE A 56 -21.55 -10.18 0.79
N GLY A 57 -21.98 -10.87 1.85
CA GLY A 57 -23.39 -11.00 2.21
C GLY A 57 -23.79 -10.01 3.31
N GLY A 58 -23.98 -8.75 2.97
CA GLY A 58 -24.37 -7.69 3.91
C GLY A 58 -23.17 -6.91 4.43
N GLN A 59 -22.67 -5.97 3.64
CA GLN A 59 -21.49 -5.14 3.97
C GLN A 59 -21.66 -4.33 5.27
N ALA A 60 -22.90 -3.98 5.63
CA ALA A 60 -23.22 -3.28 6.88
C ALA A 60 -23.05 -4.14 8.14
N GLN A 61 -22.84 -5.45 8.01
CA GLN A 61 -22.59 -6.31 9.18
C GLN A 61 -21.19 -6.05 9.75
N LEU A 62 -21.11 -6.04 11.08
CA LEU A 62 -19.84 -5.81 11.80
C LEU A 62 -18.73 -6.79 11.42
N ILE A 63 -19.07 -8.00 10.96
CA ILE A 63 -18.10 -8.99 10.50
C ILE A 63 -17.30 -8.52 9.26
N TYR A 64 -17.87 -7.65 8.42
CA TYR A 64 -17.23 -7.10 7.23
C TYR A 64 -16.67 -5.69 7.44
N LEU A 65 -16.68 -5.20 8.68
CA LEU A 65 -16.23 -3.84 9.01
C LEU A 65 -14.76 -3.63 8.61
N ALA A 66 -13.87 -4.56 8.94
CA ALA A 66 -12.45 -4.43 8.60
C ALA A 66 -12.22 -4.36 7.08
N ALA A 67 -12.92 -5.18 6.30
CA ALA A 67 -12.83 -5.17 4.83
C ALA A 67 -13.39 -3.86 4.24
N THR A 68 -14.50 -3.37 4.80
CA THR A 68 -15.11 -2.09 4.39
C THR A 68 -14.18 -0.91 4.69
N MET A 69 -13.62 -0.87 5.91
CA MET A 69 -12.66 0.16 6.30
C MET A 69 -11.39 0.11 5.44
N ALA A 70 -10.89 -1.07 5.09
CA ALA A 70 -9.76 -1.18 4.18
C ALA A 70 -10.05 -0.60 2.79
N GLN A 71 -11.29 -0.70 2.29
CA GLN A 71 -11.71 -0.07 1.04
C GLN A 71 -11.81 1.46 1.17
N GLU A 72 -12.45 1.95 2.24
CA GLU A 72 -12.65 3.39 2.48
C GLU A 72 -11.34 4.13 2.77
N LEU A 73 -10.44 3.51 3.53
CA LEU A 73 -9.12 4.05 3.87
C LEU A 73 -8.11 3.87 2.73
N GLY A 74 -8.48 3.14 1.65
CA GLY A 74 -7.62 2.98 0.48
C GLY A 74 -6.48 1.98 0.63
N TYR A 75 -6.46 1.16 1.69
CA TYR A 75 -5.39 0.20 1.96
C TYR A 75 -5.16 -0.81 0.83
N TYR A 76 -6.22 -1.16 0.07
CA TYR A 76 -6.04 -2.00 -1.11
C TYR A 76 -5.18 -1.31 -2.18
N LYS A 77 -5.34 0.00 -2.38
CA LYS A 77 -4.54 0.76 -3.37
C LYS A 77 -3.09 0.91 -2.92
N ASP A 78 -2.86 1.05 -1.62
CA ASP A 78 -1.50 1.12 -1.04
C ASP A 78 -0.71 -0.17 -1.31
N GLU A 79 -1.39 -1.32 -1.25
CA GLU A 79 -0.84 -2.63 -1.63
C GLU A 79 -0.87 -2.90 -3.15
N SER A 80 -1.16 -1.87 -3.96
CA SER A 80 -1.31 -1.99 -5.41
C SER A 80 -2.40 -3.00 -5.83
N LEU A 81 -3.41 -3.27 -5.00
CA LEU A 81 -4.54 -4.14 -5.30
C LEU A 81 -5.77 -3.33 -5.75
N ASN A 82 -6.40 -3.77 -6.84
CA ASN A 82 -7.65 -3.20 -7.33
C ASN A 82 -8.83 -4.06 -6.86
N VAL A 83 -9.33 -3.79 -5.66
CA VAL A 83 -10.40 -4.57 -5.03
C VAL A 83 -11.74 -3.84 -5.11
N GLU A 84 -12.79 -4.58 -5.47
CA GLU A 84 -14.18 -4.14 -5.49
C GLU A 84 -15.01 -5.06 -4.59
N LEU A 85 -15.61 -4.51 -3.53
CA LEU A 85 -16.57 -5.21 -2.68
C LEU A 85 -17.95 -5.18 -3.35
N LEU A 86 -18.49 -6.38 -3.61
CA LEU A 86 -19.85 -6.57 -4.13
C LEU A 86 -20.75 -7.00 -2.99
N ASP A 87 -21.65 -6.10 -2.57
CA ASP A 87 -22.61 -6.40 -1.52
C ASP A 87 -23.84 -7.10 -2.08
N PHE A 88 -24.20 -8.22 -1.47
CA PHE A 88 -25.41 -8.98 -1.71
C PHE A 88 -26.24 -8.99 -0.43
N PRO A 89 -27.58 -8.97 -0.51
CA PRO A 89 -28.42 -9.16 0.67
C PRO A 89 -28.05 -10.50 1.33
N GLY A 90 -27.35 -10.44 2.46
CA GLY A 90 -26.87 -11.60 3.18
C GLY A 90 -28.04 -12.47 3.63
N GLY A 91 -27.97 -13.76 3.29
CA GLY A 91 -28.92 -14.84 3.65
C GLY A 91 -30.18 -14.40 4.38
N GLN A 92 -31.18 -13.92 3.61
CA GLN A 92 -32.55 -13.90 4.07
C GLN A 92 -33.01 -15.36 4.18
N LYS A 93 -33.54 -15.73 5.35
CA LYS A 93 -34.30 -16.97 5.49
C LYS A 93 -35.66 -16.78 4.84
#